data_AF-A0A7U9XGP0-F1
#
_entry.id   AF-A0A7U9XGP0-F1
#
_cell.length_a   1.000
_cell.length_b   1.000
_cell.length_c   1.000
_cell.angle_alpha   90.00
_cell.angle_beta   90.00
_cell.angle_gamma   90.00
#
_symmetry.space_group_name_H-M   'P 1'
#
loop_
_entity.id
_entity.type
_entity.pdbx_description
1 polymer ?
#
loop_
_entity_poly.entity_id
_entity_poly.type
_entity_poly.pdbx_seq_one_letter_code
_entity_poly.pdbx_strand_id
1 'polypeptide(L)' 'MKKIGLGIATLLFAIVISLCSSGMELLSIGIGIAGLIFSIIGFMERK' A
#
# COMPACT_ATOMS: atom_id res chain seq x y z
N MET A 1 8.63 -12.94 14.15
CA MET A 1 9.03 -11.70 13.42
C MET A 1 8.26 -11.46 12.11
N LYS A 2 7.23 -12.24 11.74
CA LYS A 2 6.58 -12.20 10.41
C LYS A 2 5.46 -11.14 10.24
N LYS A 3 5.06 -10.44 11.32
CA LYS A 3 3.94 -9.46 11.29
C LYS A 3 4.37 -8.03 10.95
N ILE A 4 5.66 -7.71 11.14
CA ILE A 4 6.18 -6.34 10.98
C ILE A 4 6.25 -5.95 9.49
N GLY A 5 6.51 -6.92 8.60
CA GLY A 5 6.65 -6.68 7.16
C GLY A 5 5.41 -6.07 6.50
N LEU A 6 4.20 -6.36 7.00
CA LEU A 6 2.98 -5.80 6.43
C LEU A 6 2.80 -4.31 6.75
N GLY A 7 3.06 -3.94 8.01
CA GLY A 7 3.00 -2.55 8.43
C GLY A 7 3.99 -1.69 7.64
N ILE A 8 5.20 -2.21 7.43
CA ILE A 8 6.25 -1.52 6.65
C ILE A 8 5.84 -1.37 5.18
N ALA A 9 5.26 -2.40 4.56
CA ALA A 9 4.80 -2.34 3.17
C ALA A 9 3.66 -1.33 2.97
N THR A 10 2.68 -1.30 3.88
CA THR A 10 1.59 -0.32 3.87
C THR A 10 2.09 1.11 4.09
N LEU A 11 3.05 1.30 5.01
CA LEU A 11 3.64 2.62 5.28
C LEU A 11 4.44 3.14 4.09
N LEU A 12 5.34 2.33 3.51
CA LEU A 12 6.10 2.70 2.31
C LEU A 12 5.17 3.06 1.15
N PHE A 13 4.08 2.30 1.01
CA PHE A 13 3.09 2.52 -0.01
C PHE A 13 2.33 3.84 0.19
N ALA A 14 1.90 4.17 1.41
CA ALA A 14 1.25 5.44 1.74
C ALA A 14 2.15 6.66 1.48
N ILE A 15 3.46 6.52 1.69
CA ILE A 15 4.45 7.58 1.43
C ILE A 15 4.59 7.83 -0.08
N VAL A 16 4.66 6.78 -0.90
CA VAL A 16 4.70 6.90 -2.37
C VAL A 16 3.43 7.56 -2.90
N ILE A 17 2.27 7.21 -2.34
CA ILE A 17 0.98 7.83 -2.69
C ILE A 17 0.95 9.30 -2.29
N SER A 18 1.45 9.67 -1.11
CA SER A 18 1.56 11.07 -0.69
C SER A 18 2.48 11.87 -1.60
N LEU A 19 3.58 11.27 -2.10
CA LEU A 19 4.45 11.88 -3.09
C LEU A 19 3.77 12.05 -4.46
N CYS A 20 3.03 11.04 -4.93
CA CYS A 20 2.32 11.09 -6.21
C CYS A 20 1.08 12.00 -6.18
N SER A 21 0.49 12.23 -5.01
CA SER A 21 -0.61 13.20 -4.82
C SER A 21 -0.19 14.65 -5.05
N SER A 22 1.11 14.96 -5.19
CA SER A 22 1.58 16.30 -5.56
C SER A 22 1.32 16.68 -7.03
N GLY A 23 0.63 15.86 -7.83
CA GLY A 23 0.32 16.20 -9.23
C GLY A 23 -0.50 15.20 -10.08
N MET A 24 -0.84 13.99 -9.61
CA MET A 24 -1.72 13.06 -10.35
C MET A 24 -2.68 12.34 -9.39
N GLU A 25 -3.77 13.02 -9.04
CA GLU A 25 -4.69 12.64 -7.97
C GLU A 25 -5.45 11.33 -8.26
N LEU A 26 -5.94 11.14 -9.49
CA LEU A 26 -6.78 9.98 -9.82
C LEU A 26 -6.00 8.67 -9.94
N LEU A 27 -4.81 8.70 -10.55
CA LEU A 27 -3.98 7.50 -10.69
C LEU A 27 -3.39 7.07 -9.35
N SER A 28 -3.03 8.03 -8.51
CA SER A 28 -2.54 7.76 -7.15
C SER A 28 -3.60 7.08 -6.32
N ILE A 29 -4.86 7.55 -6.35
CA ILE A 29 -5.94 6.91 -5.59
C ILE A 29 -6.18 5.47 -6.06
N GLY A 30 -6.18 5.22 -7.38
CA GLY A 30 -6.39 3.88 -7.94
C GLY A 30 -5.28 2.90 -7.57
N ILE A 31 -4.02 3.32 -7.73
CA ILE A 31 -2.85 2.53 -7.29
C ILE A 31 -2.94 2.31 -5.77
N GLY A 32 -3.31 3.36 -5.02
CA GLY A 32 -3.56 3.41 -3.58
C GLY A 32 -4.43 2.27 -3.07
N ILE A 33 -5.63 2.18 -3.63
CA ILE A 33 -6.61 1.18 -3.24
C ILE A 33 -6.15 -0.23 -3.67
N ALA A 34 -5.57 -0.37 -4.87
CA ALA A 34 -5.06 -1.65 -5.34
C ALA A 34 -3.91 -2.18 -4.46
N GLY A 35 -2.98 -1.32 -4.05
CA GLY A 35 -1.87 -1.67 -3.15
C GLY A 35 -2.34 -2.04 -1.74
N LEU A 36 -3.37 -1.38 -1.22
CA LEU A 36 -4.02 -1.74 0.04
C LEU A 36 -4.68 -3.12 -0.02
N ILE A 37 -5.46 -3.39 -1.05
CA ILE A 37 -6.13 -4.69 -1.24
C ILE A 37 -5.08 -5.80 -1.41
N PHE A 38 -4.04 -5.57 -2.21
CA PHE A 38 -2.94 -6.51 -2.39
C PHE A 38 -2.17 -6.77 -1.08
N SER A 39 -1.96 -5.74 -0.26
CA SER A 39 -1.31 -5.88 1.05
C SER A 39 -2.15 -6.74 2.01
N ILE A 40 -3.47 -6.53 2.06
CA ILE A 40 -4.40 -7.31 2.89
C ILE A 40 -4.47 -8.77 2.43
N ILE A 41 -4.58 -9.02 1.11
CA ILE A 41 -4.64 -10.37 0.55
C ILE A 41 -3.32 -11.12 0.75
N GLY A 42 -2.18 -10.47 0.47
CA GLY A 42 -0.85 -11.06 0.67
C GLY A 42 -0.55 -11.38 2.15
N PHE A 43 -1.20 -10.70 3.09
CA PHE A 43 -1.18 -11.09 4.50
C PHE A 43 -1.99 -12.36 4.79
N MET A 44 -3.18 -12.44 4.20
CA MET A 44 -4.13 -13.50 4.47
C MET A 44 -3.68 -14.84 3.88
N GLU A 45 -3.04 -14.82 2.71
CA GLU A 45 -2.48 -16.02 2.05
C GLU A 45 -1.20 -16.55 2.72
N ARG A 46 -0.57 -15.76 3.59
CA ARG A 46 0.64 -16.15 4.35
C ARG A 46 0.34 -16.66 5.77
N LYS A 47 -0.93 -16.98 6.05
CA LYS A 47 -1.40 -17.65 7.27
C LYS A 47 -1.51 -19.16 7.03
#